data_AF-A0A0A2WQJ1-F1
#
_entry.id   AF-A0A0A2WQJ1-F1
#
_cell.length_a   1.000
_cell.length_b   1.000
_cell.length_c   1.000
_cell.angle_alpha   90.00
_cell.angle_beta   90.00
_cell.angle_gamma   90.00
#
_symmetry.space_group_name_H-M   'P 1'
#
loop_
_entity.id
_entity.type
_entity.pdbx_description
1 polymer ?
#
loop_
_entity_poly.entity_id
_entity_poly.type
_entity_poly.pdbx_seq_one_letter_code
_entity_poly.pdbx_strand_id
1 'polypeptide(L)' 'MDVLYTLLILLYLGVAGLLVYLVLAQEPRQGAGDLMGGSTDLFSARGVTGGLYRLTVILGVVFAALALVLGLWPR' A
#
# COMPACT_ATOMS: atom_id res chain seq x y z
N MET A 1 -1.28 -11.16 -27.46
CA MET A 1 -1.14 -10.18 -26.34
C MET A 1 -0.37 -10.77 -25.15
N ASP A 2 0.27 -11.94 -25.28
CA ASP A 2 0.89 -12.62 -24.14
C ASP A 2 1.97 -11.81 -23.44
N VAL A 3 2.87 -11.17 -24.21
CA VAL A 3 3.97 -10.39 -23.62
C VAL A 3 3.43 -9.20 -22.82
N LEU A 4 2.48 -8.44 -23.37
CA LEU A 4 1.90 -7.28 -22.69
C LEU A 4 1.09 -7.69 -21.45
N TYR A 5 0.30 -8.76 -21.55
CA TYR A 5 -0.47 -9.28 -20.42
C TYR A 5 0.45 -9.79 -19.30
N THR A 6 1.52 -10.51 -19.67
CA THR A 6 2.55 -10.97 -18.73
C THR A 6 3.23 -9.79 -18.05
N LEU A 7 3.58 -8.73 -18.79
CA LEU A 7 4.17 -7.51 -18.21
C LEU A 7 3.25 -6.83 -17.20
N LEU A 8 1.94 -6.75 -17.48
CA LEU A 8 0.96 -6.19 -16.55
C LEU A 8 0.84 -7.04 -15.27
N ILE A 9 0.87 -8.36 -15.39
CA ILE A 9 0.87 -9.26 -14.24
C ILE A 9 2.15 -9.07 -13.41
N LEU A 10 3.31 -8.99 -14.06
CA LEU A 10 4.59 -8.75 -13.36
C LEU A 10 4.60 -7.40 -12.65
N LEU A 11 4.05 -6.36 -13.28
CA LEU A 11 3.90 -5.05 -12.65
C LEU A 11 2.97 -5.12 -11.43
N TYR A 12 1.81 -5.78 -11.57
CA TYR A 12 0.87 -5.97 -10.47
C TYR A 12 1.50 -6.73 -9.29
N LEU A 13 2.25 -7.80 -9.59
CA LEU A 13 3.01 -8.54 -8.59
C LEU A 13 4.05 -7.66 -7.88
N GLY A 14 4.79 -6.85 -8.64
CA GLY A 14 5.77 -5.91 -8.08
C GLY A 14 5.15 -4.86 -7.15
N VAL A 15 4.03 -4.27 -7.57
CA VAL A 15 3.27 -3.30 -6.75
C VAL A 15 2.74 -3.97 -5.48
N ALA A 16 2.20 -5.19 -5.59
CA ALA A 16 1.71 -5.95 -4.45
C ALA A 16 2.82 -6.26 -3.43
N GLY A 17 3.95 -6.79 -3.90
CA GLY A 17 5.10 -7.11 -3.06
C GLY A 17 5.66 -5.86 -2.37
N LEU A 18 5.77 -4.75 -3.10
CA LEU A 18 6.23 -3.48 -2.53
C LEU A 18 5.23 -2.93 -1.49
N LEU A 19 3.94 -3.02 -1.74
CA LEU A 19 2.92 -2.63 -0.76
C LEU A 19 3.03 -3.44 0.52
N VAL A 20 3.16 -4.77 0.41
CA VAL A 20 3.36 -5.65 1.56
C VAL A 20 4.59 -5.23 2.36
N TYR A 21 5.72 -5.02 1.67
CA TYR A 21 6.96 -4.56 2.31
C TYR A 21 6.76 -3.22 3.05
N LEU A 22 6.16 -2.23 2.40
CA LEU A 22 5.96 -0.91 2.99
C LEU A 22 5.01 -0.94 4.19
N VAL A 23 3.96 -1.77 4.15
CA VAL A 23 3.03 -1.93 5.27
C VAL A 23 3.74 -2.59 6.45
N LEU A 24 4.52 -3.65 6.22
CA LEU A 24 5.26 -4.31 7.29
C LEU A 24 6.37 -3.42 7.88
N ALA A 25 7.00 -2.58 7.06
CA ALA A 25 8.01 -1.64 7.51
C ALA A 25 7.43 -0.47 8.33
N GLN A 26 6.12 -0.23 8.27
CA GLN A 26 5.42 0.83 9.00
C GLN A 26 4.85 0.32 10.32
N GLU A 27 5.71 -0.15 11.21
CA GLU A 27 5.28 -0.64 12.52
C GLU A 27 4.57 0.47 13.33
N PRO A 28 3.38 0.18 13.91
CA PRO A 28 2.69 1.14 14.76
C PRO A 28 3.47 1.36 16.06
N ARG A 29 3.46 2.59 16.59
CA ARG A 29 4.05 2.89 17.89
C ARG A 29 3.17 2.26 18.99
N GLN A 30 3.61 1.14 19.55
CA GLN A 30 2.84 0.36 20.52
C GLN A 30 2.87 1.00 21.93
N GLY A 31 1.72 0.94 22.63
CA GLY A 31 1.56 1.28 24.05
C GLY A 31 1.09 0.06 24.86
N ALA A 32 0.69 0.24 26.13
CA ALA A 32 0.33 -0.85 27.05
C ALA A 32 -0.99 -1.61 26.72
N GLY A 33 -1.63 -1.31 25.58
CA GLY A 33 -2.84 -2.00 25.13
C GLY A 33 -2.74 -2.37 23.66
N ASP A 34 -3.08 -3.62 23.34
CA ASP A 34 -2.87 -4.23 22.02
C ASP A 34 -3.70 -3.60 20.88
N LEU A 35 -4.85 -3.00 21.24
CA LEU A 35 -5.78 -2.36 20.29
C LEU A 35 -6.43 -1.09 20.87
N MET A 36 -5.94 -0.58 22.00
CA MET A 36 -6.49 0.65 22.59
C MET A 36 -6.15 1.81 21.65
N GLY A 37 -7.18 2.53 21.21
CA GLY A 37 -7.01 3.80 20.50
C GLY A 37 -6.22 4.74 21.38
N GLY A 38 -4.92 4.87 21.12
CA GLY A 38 -4.01 5.66 21.93
C GLY A 38 -4.55 7.08 22.10
N SER A 39 -4.25 7.71 23.23
CA SER A 39 -4.62 9.11 23.49
C SER A 39 -4.26 9.96 22.28
N THR A 40 -5.27 10.40 21.53
CA THR A 40 -5.08 11.21 20.33
C THR A 40 -4.62 12.58 20.78
N ASP A 41 -3.31 12.75 20.90
CA ASP A 41 -2.73 14.08 20.99
C ASP A 41 -3.11 14.79 19.67
N LEU A 42 -3.93 15.84 19.76
CA LEU A 42 -4.56 16.51 18.60
C LEU A 42 -3.53 17.02 17.57
N PHE A 43 -2.24 17.01 17.93
CA PHE A 43 -1.11 17.47 17.15
C PHE A 43 -0.04 16.39 16.88
N SER A 44 -0.34 15.09 16.99
CA SER A 44 0.62 13.98 16.79
C SER A 44 1.09 13.79 15.33
N ALA A 45 0.67 14.66 14.41
CA ALA A 45 1.04 14.69 12.99
C ALA A 45 2.52 15.05 12.71
N ARG A 46 3.47 14.63 13.55
CA ARG A 46 4.91 14.86 13.34
C ARG A 46 5.53 13.77 12.46
N GLY A 47 5.41 13.98 11.15
CA GLY A 47 6.49 13.90 10.14
C GLY A 47 7.24 12.60 9.85
N VAL A 48 7.37 11.65 10.79
CA VAL A 48 8.36 10.56 10.66
C VAL A 48 7.95 9.48 9.65
N THR A 49 6.64 9.32 9.38
CA THR A 49 6.12 8.35 8.38
C THR A 49 5.36 9.00 7.23
N GLY A 50 5.28 10.33 7.17
CA GLY A 50 4.41 11.04 6.21
C GLY A 50 4.75 10.77 4.73
N GLY A 51 6.03 10.57 4.41
CA GLY A 51 6.47 10.22 3.05
C GLY A 51 6.08 8.81 2.65
N LEU A 52 6.36 7.82 3.51
CA LEU A 52 5.98 6.43 3.24
C LEU A 52 4.45 6.24 3.24
N TYR A 53 3.73 6.98 4.08
CA TYR A 53 2.27 7.02 4.08
C TYR A 53 1.70 7.50 2.73
N ARG A 54 2.24 8.59 2.18
CA ARG A 54 1.81 9.08 0.86
C ARG A 54 2.12 8.07 -0.24
N LEU A 55 3.29 7.44 -0.17
CA LEU A 55 3.68 6.41 -1.14
C LEU A 55 2.77 5.18 -1.07
N THR A 56 2.43 4.69 0.12
CA THR A 56 1.52 3.53 0.26
C THR A 56 0.12 3.85 -0.25
N VAL A 57 -0.40 5.06 -0.02
CA VAL A 57 -1.69 5.50 -0.60
C VAL A 57 -1.62 5.50 -2.13
N ILE A 58 -0.58 6.09 -2.73
CA ILE A 58 -0.40 6.13 -4.19
C ILE A 58 -0.33 4.70 -4.75
N LEU A 59 0.49 3.83 -4.15
CA LEU A 59 0.61 2.45 -4.57
C LEU A 59 -0.70 1.67 -4.41
N GLY A 60 -1.49 1.95 -3.37
CA GLY A 60 -2.81 1.35 -3.18
C GLY A 60 -3.79 1.71 -4.29
N VAL A 61 -3.81 2.98 -4.72
CA VAL A 61 -4.63 3.42 -5.86
C VAL A 61 -4.15 2.75 -7.16
N VAL A 62 -2.83 2.68 -7.38
CA VAL A 62 -2.25 2.00 -8.56
C VAL A 62 -2.61 0.51 -8.56
N PHE A 63 -2.52 -0.16 -7.41
CA PHE A 63 -2.90 -1.56 -7.27
C PHE A 63 -4.37 -1.80 -7.62
N ALA A 64 -5.28 -0.98 -7.10
CA ALA A 64 -6.70 -1.07 -7.42
C ALA A 64 -6.97 -0.81 -8.91
N ALA A 65 -6.31 0.19 -9.51
CA ALA A 65 -6.42 0.48 -10.93
C ALA A 65 -5.92 -0.69 -11.81
N LEU A 66 -4.78 -1.30 -11.45
CA LEU A 66 -4.25 -2.47 -12.16
C LEU A 66 -5.18 -3.68 -12.03
N ALA A 67 -5.81 -3.89 -10.87
CA ALA A 67 -6.79 -4.95 -10.68
C ALA A 67 -8.01 -4.77 -11.61
N LEU A 68 -8.50 -3.54 -11.78
CA LEU A 68 -9.56 -3.23 -12.74
C LEU A 68 -9.12 -3.48 -14.19
N VAL A 69 -7.92 -3.04 -14.56
CA VAL A 69 -7.37 -3.25 -15.92
C VAL A 69 -7.24 -4.74 -16.23
N LEU A 70 -6.70 -5.54 -15.30
CA LEU A 70 -6.54 -6.98 -15.49
C LEU A 70 -7.89 -7.71 -15.49
N GLY A 71 -8.84 -7.29 -14.66
CA GLY A 71 -10.18 -7.88 -14.60
C GLY A 71 -11.04 -7.59 -15.84
N LEU A 72 -10.83 -6.44 -16.47
CA LEU A 72 -11.50 -6.02 -17.71
C LEU A 72 -10.72 -6.43 -18.98
N TRP A 73 -9.65 -7.22 -18.85
CA TRP A 73 -8.80 -7.58 -19.98
C TRP A 73 -9.54 -8.52 -20.96
N PRO A 74 -9.55 -8.21 -22.26
CA PRO A 74 -10.20 -9.06 -23.27
C PRO A 74 -9.58 -10.45 -23.36
N ARG A 75 -10.44 -11.46 -23.62
CA ARG A 75 -10.02 -12.86 -23.85
C ARG A 75 -9.45 -13.07 -25.24
#